data_AF-A0A2G1VTS1-F1
#
_entry.id   AF-A0A2G1VTS1-F1
#
_cell.length_a   1.000
_cell.length_b   1.000
_cell.length_c   1.000
_cell.angle_alpha   90.00
_cell.angle_beta   90.00
_cell.angle_gamma   90.00
#
_symmetry.space_group_name_H-M   'P 1'
#
loop_
_entity.id
_entity.type
_entity.pdbx_description
1 polymer ?
#
loop_
_entity_poly.entity_id
_entity_poly.type
_entity_poly.pdbx_seq_one_letter_code
_entity_poly.pdbx_strand_id
1 'polypeptide(L)'
;MKENNKRKLQRLLEYRNLSYDAMVYSQQRMDLLIISISGAGIYGILESKKIVITDVDILDENLDNLFSWGFALFVFAIIINFVSQYFSYKCHRADYRMYGDEIYVLENPKKKEEVEFEIKELDNIAASSNKITRILNVASILSLFAALILVTIIFLNV
;
A
#
# COMPACT_ATOMS: atom_id res chain seq x y z
N MET A 1 -1.31 -25.06 33.54
CA MET A 1 -1.02 -23.70 33.01
C MET A 1 -1.61 -22.66 33.96
N LYS A 2 -0.81 -21.71 34.46
CA LYS A 2 -1.29 -20.63 35.36
C LYS A 2 -2.34 -19.77 34.64
N GLU A 3 -3.30 -19.19 35.37
CA GLU A 3 -4.40 -18.40 34.78
C GLU A 3 -3.89 -17.24 33.90
N ASN A 4 -2.79 -16.59 34.31
CA ASN A 4 -2.12 -15.55 33.53
C ASN A 4 -1.63 -16.04 32.16
N ASN A 5 -1.14 -17.28 32.08
CA ASN A 5 -0.68 -17.86 30.82
C ASN A 5 -1.86 -18.17 29.89
N LYS A 6 -3.02 -18.56 30.44
CA LYS A 6 -4.25 -18.74 29.63
C LYS A 6 -4.73 -17.43 29.02
N ARG A 7 -4.76 -16.35 29.81
CA ARG A 7 -5.12 -15.01 29.31
C ARG A 7 -4.13 -14.53 28.25
N LYS A 8 -2.82 -14.77 28.45
CA LYS A 8 -1.80 -14.44 27.46
C LYS A 8 -2.00 -15.22 26.16
N LEU A 9 -2.23 -16.53 26.25
CA LEU A 9 -2.47 -17.39 25.08
C LEU A 9 -3.68 -16.90 24.26
N GLN A 10 -4.78 -16.57 24.92
CA GLN A 10 -5.98 -16.05 24.24
C GLN A 10 -5.69 -14.77 23.44
N ARG A 11 -4.96 -13.81 24.03
CA ARG A 11 -4.56 -12.59 23.32
C ARG A 11 -3.67 -12.87 22.12
N LEU A 12 -2.71 -13.78 22.25
CA LEU A 12 -1.83 -14.13 21.13
C LEU A 12 -2.59 -14.80 19.98
N LEU A 13 -3.55 -15.66 20.29
CA LEU A 13 -4.43 -16.26 19.29
C LEU A 13 -5.30 -15.21 18.60
N GLU A 14 -5.84 -14.26 19.36
CA GLU A 14 -6.60 -13.14 18.82
C GLU A 14 -5.75 -12.28 17.87
N TYR A 15 -4.55 -11.87 18.30
CA TYR A 15 -3.64 -11.10 17.45
C TYR A 15 -3.21 -11.87 16.19
N ARG A 16 -2.93 -13.16 16.33
CA ARG A 16 -2.61 -14.01 15.18
C ARG A 16 -3.77 -14.07 14.17
N ASN A 17 -5.00 -14.22 14.64
CA ASN A 17 -6.18 -14.21 13.77
C ASN A 17 -6.35 -12.85 13.09
N LEU A 18 -6.19 -11.75 13.83
CA LEU A 18 -6.24 -10.40 13.27
C LEU A 18 -5.14 -10.18 12.21
N SER A 19 -3.91 -10.65 12.44
CA SER A 19 -2.83 -10.58 11.46
C SER A 19 -3.12 -11.43 10.21
N TYR A 20 -3.76 -12.59 10.37
CA TYR A 20 -4.20 -13.41 9.25
C TYR A 20 -5.27 -12.70 8.42
N ASP A 21 -6.30 -12.16 9.07
CA ASP A 21 -7.37 -11.41 8.41
C ASP A 21 -6.81 -10.18 7.70
N ALA A 22 -5.90 -9.44 8.34
CA ALA A 22 -5.20 -8.31 7.74
C ALA A 22 -4.32 -8.73 6.56
N MET A 23 -3.61 -9.86 6.66
CA MET A 23 -2.80 -10.40 5.57
C MET A 23 -3.66 -10.75 4.34
N VAL A 24 -4.78 -11.45 4.54
CA VAL A 24 -5.74 -11.79 3.49
C VAL A 24 -6.34 -10.52 2.90
N TYR A 25 -6.73 -9.57 3.76
CA TYR A 25 -7.27 -8.28 3.36
C TYR A 25 -6.30 -7.50 2.47
N SER A 26 -5.01 -7.44 2.83
CA SER A 26 -3.98 -6.74 2.04
C SER A 26 -3.69 -7.41 0.68
N GLN A 27 -3.98 -8.70 0.52
CA GLN A 27 -3.91 -9.37 -0.79
C GLN A 27 -5.17 -9.13 -1.63
N GLN A 28 -6.34 -9.06 -0.98
CA GLN A 28 -7.63 -8.99 -1.66
C GLN A 28 -8.00 -7.58 -2.09
N ARG A 29 -7.55 -6.54 -1.37
CA ARG A 29 -7.82 -5.16 -1.73
C ARG A 29 -6.58 -4.48 -2.25
N MET A 30 -6.52 -4.44 -3.57
CA MET A 30 -6.04 -3.22 -4.21
C MET A 30 -6.91 -2.04 -3.76
N ASP A 31 -6.31 -0.86 -3.55
CA ASP A 31 -7.06 0.35 -3.29
C ASP A 31 -7.81 0.74 -4.57
N LEU A 32 -8.98 0.13 -4.71
CA LEU A 32 -9.84 0.22 -5.89
C LEU A 32 -10.20 1.67 -6.18
N LEU A 33 -10.25 2.52 -5.14
CA LEU A 33 -10.52 3.94 -5.29
C LEU A 33 -9.37 4.63 -6.03
N ILE A 34 -8.12 4.40 -5.62
CA ILE A 34 -6.95 4.98 -6.30
C ILE A 34 -6.86 4.48 -7.73
N ILE A 35 -7.07 3.17 -7.97
CA ILE A 35 -7.05 2.61 -9.33
C ILE A 35 -8.19 3.19 -10.17
N SER A 36 -9.40 3.30 -9.64
CA SER A 36 -10.56 3.81 -10.40
C SER A 36 -10.41 5.29 -10.74
N ILE A 37 -10.02 6.13 -9.78
CA ILE A 37 -9.83 7.57 -10.02
C ILE A 37 -8.65 7.78 -10.97
N SER A 38 -7.53 7.11 -10.77
CA SER A 38 -6.38 7.22 -11.66
C SER A 38 -6.68 6.70 -13.07
N GLY A 39 -7.44 5.60 -13.20
CA GLY A 39 -7.86 5.07 -14.49
C GLY A 39 -8.77 6.05 -15.25
N ALA A 40 -9.76 6.63 -14.56
CA ALA A 40 -10.62 7.66 -15.13
C ALA A 40 -9.82 8.93 -15.51
N GLY A 41 -8.87 9.34 -14.67
CA GLY A 41 -7.99 10.48 -14.93
C GLY A 41 -7.07 10.26 -16.12
N ILE A 42 -6.45 9.08 -16.24
CA ILE A 42 -5.63 8.70 -17.41
C ILE A 42 -6.48 8.73 -18.68
N TYR A 43 -7.67 8.14 -18.66
CA TYR A 43 -8.58 8.17 -19.81
C TYR A 43 -8.93 9.61 -20.20
N GLY A 44 -9.30 10.44 -19.22
CA GLY A 44 -9.61 11.85 -19.46
C GLY A 44 -8.44 12.63 -20.06
N ILE A 45 -7.22 12.45 -19.55
CA ILE A 45 -6.00 13.07 -20.10
C ILE A 45 -5.77 12.65 -21.56
N LEU A 46 -5.88 11.35 -21.85
CA LEU A 46 -5.61 10.82 -23.19
C LEU A 46 -6.65 11.28 -24.23
N GLU A 47 -7.93 11.26 -23.88
CA GLU A 47 -8.99 11.76 -24.76
C GLU A 47 -8.89 13.27 -24.96
N SER A 48 -8.65 14.05 -23.90
CA SER A 48 -8.45 15.50 -24.03
C SER A 48 -7.24 15.82 -24.90
N LYS A 49 -6.11 15.11 -24.74
CA LYS A 49 -4.92 15.30 -25.58
C LYS A 49 -5.22 15.00 -27.05
N LYS A 50 -5.96 13.92 -27.33
CA LYS A 50 -6.36 13.55 -28.69
C LYS A 50 -7.25 14.61 -29.34
N ILE A 51 -8.20 15.19 -28.60
CA ILE A 51 -9.06 16.28 -29.08
C ILE A 51 -8.21 17.50 -29.46
N VAL A 52 -7.32 17.95 -28.57
CA VAL A 52 -6.47 19.12 -28.84
C VAL A 52 -5.59 18.91 -30.07
N ILE A 53 -5.01 17.73 -30.24
CA ILE A 53 -4.18 17.41 -31.42
C ILE A 53 -5.03 17.38 -32.71
N THR A 54 -6.26 16.88 -32.65
CA THR A 54 -7.10 16.67 -33.85
C THR A 54 -7.81 17.95 -34.29
N ASP A 55 -8.30 18.75 -33.34
CA ASP A 55 -9.22 19.86 -33.62
C ASP A 55 -8.55 21.25 -33.60
N VAL A 56 -7.43 21.40 -32.88
CA VAL A 56 -6.76 22.70 -32.69
C VAL A 56 -5.45 22.81 -33.48
N ASP A 57 -4.87 21.67 -33.89
CA ASP A 57 -3.64 21.54 -34.70
C ASP A 57 -2.41 22.33 -34.18
N ILE A 58 -2.48 22.79 -32.92
CA ILE A 58 -1.43 23.51 -32.20
C ILE A 58 -1.39 22.95 -30.78
N LEU A 59 -0.40 22.12 -30.50
CA LEU A 59 -0.07 21.72 -29.14
C LEU A 59 1.10 22.61 -28.68
N ASP A 60 0.84 23.58 -27.81
CA ASP A 60 1.91 24.29 -27.10
C ASP A 60 2.76 23.27 -26.33
N GLU A 61 4.08 23.36 -26.42
CA GLU A 61 5.04 22.51 -25.71
C GLU A 61 4.75 22.51 -24.20
N ASN A 62 4.30 23.65 -23.64
CA ASN A 62 3.91 23.73 -22.24
C ASN A 62 2.68 22.88 -21.92
N LEU A 63 1.70 22.85 -22.82
CA LEU A 63 0.47 22.07 -22.66
C LEU A 63 0.74 20.57 -22.84
N ASP A 64 1.59 20.18 -23.79
CA ASP A 64 2.02 18.79 -23.98
C ASP A 64 2.76 18.25 -22.74
N ASN A 65 3.62 19.08 -22.15
CA ASN A 65 4.30 18.76 -20.90
C ASN A 65 3.29 18.56 -19.75
N LEU A 66 2.26 19.41 -19.64
CA LEU A 66 1.22 19.25 -18.62
C LEU A 66 0.46 17.92 -18.77
N PHE A 67 0.06 17.55 -19.98
CA PHE A 67 -0.56 16.25 -20.25
C PHE A 67 0.34 15.09 -19.83
N SER A 68 1.63 15.17 -20.18
CA SER A 68 2.63 14.13 -19.87
C SER A 68 2.85 13.98 -18.36
N TRP A 69 2.98 15.08 -17.63
CA TRP A 69 3.12 15.05 -16.17
C TRP A 69 1.86 14.55 -15.46
N GLY A 70 0.67 14.98 -15.91
CA GLY A 70 -0.59 14.49 -15.37
C GLY A 70 -0.74 12.97 -15.55
N PHE A 71 -0.44 12.46 -16.75
CA PHE A 71 -0.43 11.03 -17.04
C PHE A 71 0.55 10.28 -16.13
N ALA A 72 1.79 10.76 -16.05
CA ALA A 72 2.84 10.14 -15.25
C ALA A 72 2.46 10.06 -13.77
N LEU A 73 1.85 11.10 -13.19
CA LEU A 73 1.45 11.13 -11.79
C LEU A 73 0.31 10.15 -11.46
N PHE A 74 -0.66 9.95 -12.35
CA PHE A 74 -1.69 8.93 -12.15
C PHE A 74 -1.11 7.52 -12.21
N VAL A 75 -0.25 7.24 -13.21
CA VAL A 75 0.43 5.95 -13.34
C VAL A 75 1.31 5.70 -12.11
N PHE A 76 2.05 6.70 -11.68
CA PHE A 76 2.88 6.61 -10.47
C PHE A 76 2.05 6.37 -9.20
N ALA A 77 0.90 7.03 -9.06
CA ALA A 77 -0.01 6.80 -7.94
C ALA A 77 -0.49 5.34 -7.88
N ILE A 78 -0.85 4.76 -9.04
CA ILE A 78 -1.23 3.34 -9.16
C ILE A 78 -0.05 2.44 -8.75
N ILE A 79 1.12 2.63 -9.35
CA ILE A 79 2.30 1.78 -9.09
C ILE A 79 2.68 1.82 -7.60
N ILE A 80 2.75 3.01 -6.99
CA ILE A 80 3.06 3.12 -5.57
C ILE A 80 2.01 2.42 -4.71
N ASN A 81 0.72 2.53 -5.08
CA ASN A 81 -0.35 1.87 -4.34
C ASN A 81 -0.19 0.34 -4.33
N PHE A 82 0.13 -0.25 -5.47
CA PHE A 82 0.45 -1.68 -5.57
C PHE A 82 1.66 -2.07 -4.71
N VAL A 83 2.75 -1.31 -4.78
CA VAL A 83 3.96 -1.59 -4.00
C VAL A 83 3.65 -1.48 -2.50
N SER A 84 2.84 -0.51 -2.09
CA SER A 84 2.41 -0.35 -0.70
C SER A 84 1.65 -1.58 -0.17
N GLN A 85 0.72 -2.14 -0.95
CA GLN A 85 0.01 -3.37 -0.58
C GLN A 85 0.95 -4.56 -0.44
N TYR A 86 1.95 -4.68 -1.31
CA TYR A 86 2.96 -5.73 -1.19
C TYR A 86 3.71 -5.67 0.15
N PHE A 87 4.12 -4.47 0.59
CA PHE A 87 4.76 -4.30 1.90
C PHE A 87 3.79 -4.48 3.07
N SER A 88 2.52 -4.07 2.93
CA SER A 88 1.48 -4.36 3.93
C SER A 88 1.28 -5.87 4.11
N TYR A 89 1.21 -6.64 3.02
CA TYR A 89 1.17 -8.10 3.09
C TYR A 89 2.39 -8.68 3.80
N LYS A 90 3.60 -8.20 3.46
CA LYS A 90 4.84 -8.64 4.11
C LYS A 90 4.83 -8.38 5.61
N CYS A 91 4.31 -7.22 6.05
CA CYS A 91 4.15 -6.87 7.45
C CYS A 91 3.23 -7.86 8.16
N HIS A 92 1.99 -8.02 7.69
CA HIS A 92 1.01 -8.88 8.35
C HIS A 92 1.40 -10.37 8.33
N ARG A 93 2.10 -10.81 7.29
CA ARG A 93 2.68 -12.16 7.24
C ARG A 93 3.77 -12.36 8.30
N ALA A 94 4.60 -11.34 8.53
CA ALA A 94 5.63 -11.39 9.57
C ALA A 94 4.99 -11.42 10.97
N ASP A 95 4.00 -10.55 11.23
CA ASP A 95 3.24 -10.54 12.49
C ASP A 95 2.55 -11.89 12.75
N TYR A 96 1.89 -12.45 11.73
CA TYR A 96 1.21 -13.75 11.84
C TYR A 96 2.18 -14.87 12.26
N ARG A 97 3.39 -14.89 11.69
CA ARG A 97 4.43 -15.86 12.06
C ARG A 97 4.96 -15.61 13.46
N MET A 98 5.27 -14.35 13.78
CA MET A 98 5.78 -13.94 15.08
C MET A 98 4.85 -14.37 16.21
N TYR A 99 3.54 -14.12 16.08
CA TYR A 99 2.57 -14.56 17.08
C TYR A 99 2.45 -16.10 17.15
N GLY A 100 2.67 -16.81 16.05
CA GLY A 100 2.80 -18.27 16.06
C GLY A 100 3.96 -18.75 16.93
N ASP A 101 5.12 -18.12 16.77
CA ASP A 101 6.34 -18.44 17.53
C ASP A 101 6.19 -18.06 19.02
N GLU A 102 5.56 -16.92 19.32
CA GLU A 102 5.26 -16.53 20.70
C GLU A 102 4.29 -17.51 21.40
N ILE A 103 3.30 -18.04 20.69
CA ILE A 103 2.42 -19.10 21.19
C ILE A 103 3.23 -20.37 21.47
N TYR A 104 4.08 -20.78 20.53
CA TYR A 104 4.92 -21.96 20.68
C TYR A 104 5.84 -21.86 21.90
N VAL A 105 6.49 -20.70 22.10
CA VAL A 105 7.33 -20.43 23.28
C VAL A 105 6.52 -20.44 24.57
N LEU A 106 5.29 -19.91 24.56
CA LEU A 106 4.41 -19.92 25.73
C LEU A 106 4.01 -21.35 26.15
N GLU A 107 3.83 -22.24 25.18
CA GLU A 107 3.53 -23.66 25.39
C GLU A 107 4.79 -24.50 25.69
N ASN A 108 5.95 -24.10 25.16
CA ASN A 108 7.22 -24.81 25.27
C ASN A 108 8.35 -23.88 25.79
N PRO A 109 8.33 -23.45 27.07
CA PRO A 109 9.23 -22.41 27.57
C PRO A 109 10.72 -22.76 27.46
N LYS A 110 11.06 -24.06 27.47
CA LYS A 110 12.45 -24.54 27.36
C LYS A 110 13.08 -24.28 25.99
N LYS A 111 12.25 -24.03 24.97
CA LYS A 111 12.69 -23.79 23.60
C LYS A 111 12.75 -22.31 23.26
N LYS A 112 12.57 -21.41 24.23
CA LYS A 112 12.56 -19.97 24.00
C LYS A 112 13.82 -19.48 23.25
N GLU A 113 15.00 -19.92 23.69
CA GLU A 113 16.27 -19.49 23.09
C GLU A 113 16.40 -19.94 21.63
N GLU A 114 15.74 -21.04 21.23
CA GLU A 114 15.75 -21.53 19.84
C GLU A 114 15.04 -20.57 18.87
N VAL A 115 14.00 -19.88 19.35
CA VAL A 115 13.08 -19.07 18.50
C VAL A 115 13.19 -17.57 18.74
N GLU A 116 13.92 -17.13 19.78
CA GLU A 116 14.03 -15.71 20.16
C GLU A 116 14.69 -14.86 19.07
N PHE A 117 15.65 -15.43 18.33
CA PHE A 117 16.25 -14.77 17.17
C PHE A 117 15.23 -14.57 16.03
N GLU A 118 14.45 -15.60 15.71
CA GLU A 118 13.45 -15.56 14.63
C GLU A 118 12.33 -14.54 14.94
N ILE A 119 11.83 -14.53 16.17
CA ILE A 119 10.84 -13.54 16.64
C ILE A 119 11.36 -12.11 16.42
N LYS A 120 12.62 -11.86 16.78
CA LYS A 120 13.24 -10.53 16.62
C LYS A 120 13.43 -10.16 15.15
N GLU A 121 13.77 -11.13 14.29
CA GLU A 121 13.87 -10.89 12.86
C GLU A 121 12.51 -10.53 12.26
N LEU A 122 11.45 -11.26 12.63
CA LEU A 122 10.09 -11.01 12.17
C LEU A 122 9.57 -9.64 12.63
N ASP A 123 9.82 -9.24 13.88
CA ASP A 123 9.48 -7.92 14.40
C ASP A 123 10.17 -6.81 13.59
N ASN A 124 11.46 -6.96 13.28
CA ASN A 124 12.20 -6.00 12.45
C ASN A 124 11.65 -5.90 11.02
N ILE A 125 11.26 -7.04 10.43
CA ILE A 125 10.64 -7.08 9.10
C ILE A 125 9.28 -6.37 9.12
N ALA A 126 8.45 -6.64 10.14
CA ALA A 126 7.16 -6.01 10.32
C ALA A 126 7.30 -4.49 10.48
N ALA A 127 8.17 -4.03 11.40
CA ALA A 127 8.43 -2.62 11.63
C ALA A 127 8.92 -1.88 10.37
N SER A 128 9.87 -2.48 9.65
CA SER A 128 10.41 -1.90 8.41
C SER A 128 9.35 -1.84 7.31
N SER A 129 8.59 -2.93 7.12
CA SER A 129 7.55 -3.01 6.10
C SER A 129 6.42 -2.02 6.37
N ASN A 130 5.98 -1.89 7.64
CA ASN A 130 4.97 -0.93 8.04
C ASN A 130 5.40 0.52 7.77
N LYS A 131 6.65 0.87 8.08
CA LYS A 131 7.20 2.19 7.78
C LYS A 131 7.19 2.49 6.28
N ILE A 132 7.58 1.51 5.46
CA ILE A 132 7.55 1.63 4.00
C ILE A 132 6.11 1.82 3.51
N THR A 133 5.18 0.96 3.93
CA THR A 133 3.75 1.07 3.59
C THR A 133 3.19 2.45 3.91
N ARG A 134 3.49 3.01 5.07
CA ARG A 134 3.02 4.34 5.46
C ARG A 134 3.54 5.43 4.52
N ILE A 135 4.82 5.38 4.18
CA ILE A 135 5.45 6.35 3.26
C ILE A 135 4.84 6.23 1.87
N LEU A 136 4.71 5.00 1.34
CA LEU A 136 4.15 4.75 0.02
C LEU A 136 2.67 5.15 -0.07
N ASN A 137 1.86 4.87 0.95
CA ASN A 137 0.46 5.32 0.98
C ASN A 137 0.35 6.85 0.88
N VAL A 138 1.14 7.58 1.68
CA VAL A 138 1.17 9.04 1.62
C VAL A 138 1.63 9.53 0.25
N ALA A 139 2.69 8.93 -0.32
CA ALA A 139 3.19 9.29 -1.63
C ALA A 139 2.17 9.04 -2.75
N SER A 140 1.44 7.92 -2.70
CA SER A 140 0.38 7.60 -3.67
C SER A 140 -0.77 8.61 -3.60
N ILE A 141 -1.23 8.94 -2.39
CA ILE A 141 -2.29 9.94 -2.19
C ILE A 141 -1.86 11.32 -2.70
N LEU A 142 -0.65 11.77 -2.33
CA LEU A 142 -0.13 13.07 -2.79
C LEU A 142 0.02 13.12 -4.31
N SER A 143 0.52 12.04 -4.93
CA SER A 143 0.62 11.93 -6.39
C SER A 143 -0.75 11.99 -7.07
N LEU A 144 -1.75 11.31 -6.51
CA LEU A 144 -3.13 11.36 -7.01
C LEU A 144 -3.70 12.78 -6.95
N PHE A 145 -3.55 13.47 -5.81
CA PHE A 145 -3.99 14.86 -5.67
C PHE A 145 -3.29 15.79 -6.64
N ALA A 146 -1.97 15.67 -6.80
CA ALA A 146 -1.21 16.46 -7.76
C ALA A 146 -1.68 16.21 -9.20
N ALA A 147 -1.95 14.95 -9.58
CA ALA A 147 -2.50 14.60 -10.89
C ALA A 147 -3.87 15.25 -11.13
N LEU A 148 -4.77 15.22 -10.13
CA LEU A 148 -6.09 15.85 -10.22
C LEU A 148 -6.01 17.37 -10.39
N ILE A 149 -5.06 18.02 -9.71
CA ILE A 149 -4.81 19.46 -9.88
C ILE A 149 -4.33 19.74 -11.31
N LEU A 150 -3.38 18.96 -11.84
CA LEU A 150 -2.91 19.12 -13.20
C LEU A 150 -4.02 18.91 -14.23
N VAL A 151 -4.86 17.89 -14.06
CA VAL A 151 -6.05 17.68 -14.91
C VAL A 151 -6.95 18.91 -14.91
N THR A 152 -7.22 19.47 -13.74
CA THR A 152 -8.05 20.67 -13.62
C THR A 152 -7.43 21.85 -14.37
N ILE A 153 -6.11 22.05 -14.25
CA ILE A 153 -5.38 23.09 -14.99
C ILE A 153 -5.48 22.84 -16.50
N ILE A 154 -5.28 21.60 -16.97
CA ILE A 154 -5.40 21.24 -18.38
C ILE A 154 -6.80 21.60 -18.89
N PHE A 155 -7.87 21.19 -18.21
CA PHE A 155 -9.24 21.49 -18.62
C PHE A 155 -9.61 22.98 -18.60
N LEU A 156 -8.89 23.81 -17.85
CA LEU A 156 -9.08 25.26 -17.84
C LEU A 156 -8.26 25.99 -18.93
N ASN A 157 -7.22 25.35 -19.48
CA ASN A 157 -6.34 25.93 -20.51
C ASN A 157 -6.55 25.33 -21.91
N VAL A 158 -7.28 24.22 -22.01
CA VAL A 158 -7.85 23.68 -23.24
C VAL A 158 -9.19 24.37 -23.51
#